data_AF-A0A969SQT2-F1
#
_entry.id   AF-A0A969SQT2-F1
#
_cell.length_a   1.000
_cell.length_b   1.000
_cell.length_c   1.000
_cell.angle_alpha   90.00
_cell.angle_beta   90.00
_cell.angle_gamma   90.00
#
_symmetry.space_group_name_H-M   'P 1'
#
loop_
_entity.id
_entity.type
_entity.pdbx_description
1 polymer ?
#
loop_
_entity_poly.entity_id
_entity_poly.type
_entity_poly.pdbx_seq_one_letter_code
_entity_poly.pdbx_strand_id
1 'polypeptide(L)'
;MSKEIHGTRTREQIKISNEKRKITNLQKYGQISSIPKEQKEKIIEKMIREGRYADIAKKGKQSKKIKYGNENYNNAIQIKKSKASRTSLQEKESSEKRRRTCLELYGIENILMRDDIKHKIGQFNGLSKKYMLPSGAEIQVAGYEQLALDILFKTYNEDECISGVFFGENKRIGYNIPVIKYKDTKNRSRRYYPDIYLPNENKIIEVKSRWWYDGCGKEKYKSRLENNNKKRNATLKEGYDFEIWIMDNNGLKEIIK
;
A
#
# COMPACT_ATOMS: atom_id res chain seq x y z
N MET A 1 -45.27 23.06 -12.89
CA MET A 1 -44.13 23.25 -13.82
C MET A 1 -43.17 22.09 -13.65
N SER A 2 -43.26 21.10 -14.53
CA SER A 2 -42.37 19.93 -14.59
C SER A 2 -40.96 20.39 -14.98
N LYS A 3 -39.97 20.05 -14.15
CA LYS A 3 -38.56 20.25 -14.51
C LYS A 3 -38.19 19.18 -15.54
N GLU A 4 -37.94 19.60 -16.77
CA GLU A 4 -37.38 18.75 -17.82
C GLU A 4 -36.04 18.14 -17.37
N ILE A 5 -36.01 16.81 -17.26
CA ILE A 5 -34.79 16.05 -16.99
C ILE A 5 -33.97 16.09 -18.28
N HIS A 6 -32.91 16.90 -18.30
CA HIS A 6 -31.95 16.92 -19.41
C HIS A 6 -31.41 15.50 -19.67
N GLY A 7 -31.66 14.99 -20.88
CA GLY A 7 -31.29 13.63 -21.29
C GLY A 7 -29.78 13.36 -21.14
N THR A 8 -29.44 12.26 -20.47
CA THR A 8 -28.06 11.78 -20.34
C THR A 8 -27.46 11.41 -21.69
N ARG A 9 -26.35 12.06 -22.08
CA ARG A 9 -25.60 11.76 -23.31
C ARG A 9 -25.14 10.30 -23.35
N THR A 10 -25.23 9.67 -24.51
CA THR A 10 -24.72 8.31 -24.72
C THR A 10 -23.18 8.28 -24.65
N ARG A 11 -22.60 7.09 -24.42
CA ARG A 11 -21.12 6.92 -24.39
C ARG A 11 -20.45 7.41 -25.67
N GLU A 12 -21.12 7.24 -26.80
CA GLU A 12 -20.64 7.62 -28.13
C GLU A 12 -20.68 9.13 -28.33
N GLN A 13 -21.77 9.78 -27.91
CA GLN A 13 -21.87 11.24 -27.88
C GLN A 13 -20.80 11.87 -26.98
N ILE A 14 -20.49 11.24 -25.84
CA ILE A 14 -19.42 11.67 -24.94
C ILE A 14 -18.04 11.54 -25.62
N LYS A 15 -17.78 10.44 -26.34
CA LYS A 15 -16.53 10.27 -27.10
C LYS A 15 -16.36 11.35 -28.17
N ILE A 16 -17.39 11.58 -28.98
CA ILE A 16 -17.37 12.60 -30.05
C ILE A 16 -17.13 13.99 -29.46
N SER A 17 -17.84 14.34 -28.39
CA SER A 17 -17.66 15.62 -27.71
C SER A 17 -16.25 15.79 -27.14
N ASN A 18 -15.64 14.71 -26.63
CA ASN A 18 -14.27 14.74 -26.12
C ASN A 18 -13.25 14.92 -27.23
N GLU A 19 -13.40 14.26 -28.37
CA GLU A 19 -12.49 14.41 -29.51
C GLU A 19 -12.55 15.80 -30.12
N LYS A 20 -13.77 16.36 -30.32
CA LYS A 20 -13.92 17.75 -30.77
C LYS A 20 -13.15 18.71 -29.86
N ARG A 21 -13.28 18.54 -28.54
CA ARG A 21 -12.54 19.37 -27.57
C ARG A 21 -11.03 19.20 -27.67
N LYS A 22 -10.51 17.98 -27.88
CA LYS A 22 -9.07 17.76 -28.05
C LYS A 22 -8.54 18.47 -29.29
N ILE A 23 -9.24 18.33 -30.42
CA ILE A 23 -8.89 19.00 -31.68
C ILE A 23 -8.88 20.52 -31.49
N THR A 24 -9.93 21.08 -30.88
CA THR A 24 -10.00 22.52 -30.62
C THR A 24 -8.86 22.99 -29.71
N ASN A 25 -8.51 22.22 -28.67
CA ASN A 25 -7.43 22.60 -27.78
C ASN A 25 -6.06 22.54 -28.48
N LEU A 26 -5.83 21.53 -29.33
CA LEU A 26 -4.63 21.44 -30.16
C LEU A 26 -4.53 22.62 -31.13
N GLN A 27 -5.62 22.99 -31.78
CA GLN A 27 -5.67 24.13 -32.71
C GLN A 27 -5.42 25.48 -32.00
N LYS A 28 -6.04 25.70 -30.83
CA LYS A 28 -5.96 27.00 -30.14
C LYS A 28 -4.72 27.16 -29.27
N TYR A 29 -4.25 26.07 -28.67
CA TYR A 29 -3.23 26.12 -27.63
C TYR A 29 -1.99 25.26 -27.94
N GLY A 30 -1.99 24.49 -29.04
CA GLY A 30 -0.89 23.58 -29.38
C GLY A 30 -0.78 22.36 -28.47
N GLN A 31 -1.75 22.15 -27.56
CA GLN A 31 -1.75 21.07 -26.58
C GLN A 31 -3.17 20.56 -26.31
N ILE A 32 -3.29 19.31 -25.87
CA ILE A 32 -4.59 18.63 -25.67
C ILE A 32 -5.40 19.27 -24.52
N SER A 33 -4.71 19.87 -23.55
CA SER A 33 -5.32 20.61 -22.43
C SER A 33 -5.37 22.09 -22.76
N SER A 34 -6.44 22.78 -22.37
CA SER A 34 -6.52 24.24 -22.48
C SER A 34 -5.58 24.96 -21.50
N ILE A 35 -5.08 24.27 -20.48
CA ILE A 35 -4.13 24.80 -19.49
C ILE A 35 -2.87 23.93 -19.52
N PRO A 36 -1.67 24.52 -19.72
CA PRO A 36 -0.39 23.80 -19.64
C PRO A 36 -0.19 23.12 -18.30
N LYS A 37 0.55 22.01 -18.29
CA LYS A 37 0.79 21.21 -17.07
C LYS A 37 1.42 22.05 -15.95
N GLU A 38 2.45 22.83 -16.28
CA GLU A 38 3.15 23.70 -15.33
C GLU A 38 2.25 24.81 -14.73
N GLN A 39 1.40 25.43 -15.56
CA GLN A 39 0.46 26.44 -15.08
C GLN A 39 -0.59 25.81 -14.16
N LYS A 40 -1.04 24.59 -14.47
CA LYS A 40 -1.97 23.84 -13.64
C LYS A 40 -1.37 23.51 -12.27
N GLU A 41 -0.11 23.14 -12.21
CA GLU A 41 0.61 22.87 -10.95
C GLU A 41 0.67 24.14 -10.08
N LYS A 42 1.07 25.29 -10.65
CA LYS A 42 1.08 26.59 -9.95
C LYS A 42 -0.30 26.99 -9.40
N ILE A 43 -1.36 26.72 -10.15
CA ILE A 43 -2.75 26.98 -9.70
C ILE A 43 -3.10 26.10 -8.50
N ILE A 44 -2.74 24.82 -8.54
CA ILE A 44 -3.00 23.88 -7.43
C ILE A 44 -2.23 24.31 -6.18
N GLU A 45 -0.94 24.64 -6.31
CA GLU A 45 -0.13 25.14 -5.19
C GLU A 45 -0.71 26.41 -4.57
N LYS A 46 -1.15 27.36 -5.40
CA LYS A 46 -1.85 28.56 -4.94
C LYS A 46 -3.14 28.22 -4.19
N MET A 47 -3.97 27.31 -4.71
CA MET A 47 -5.20 26.88 -4.04
C MET A 47 -4.96 26.16 -2.71
N ILE A 48 -3.88 25.39 -2.61
CA ILE A 48 -3.48 24.73 -1.36
C ILE A 48 -3.06 25.77 -0.33
N ARG A 49 -2.16 26.68 -0.72
CA ARG A 49 -1.65 27.77 0.15
C ARG A 49 -2.77 28.67 0.66
N GLU A 50 -3.75 28.98 -0.17
CA GLU A 50 -4.90 29.81 0.20
C GLU A 50 -6.05 29.02 0.87
N GLY A 51 -5.85 27.73 1.19
CA GLY A 51 -6.87 26.87 1.82
C GLY A 51 -8.07 26.51 0.94
N ARG A 52 -8.23 27.13 -0.23
CA ARG A 52 -9.33 26.92 -1.18
C ARG A 52 -9.51 25.46 -1.59
N TYR A 53 -8.42 24.69 -1.66
CA TYR A 53 -8.49 23.27 -1.98
C TYR A 53 -9.23 22.46 -0.89
N ALA A 54 -8.99 22.76 0.39
CA ALA A 54 -9.67 22.11 1.50
C ALA A 54 -11.17 22.44 1.51
N ASP A 55 -11.54 23.68 1.15
CA ASP A 55 -12.93 24.11 1.07
C ASP A 55 -13.70 23.42 -0.05
N ILE A 56 -13.05 23.23 -1.22
CA ILE A 56 -13.63 22.43 -2.32
C ILE A 56 -13.93 21.01 -1.85
N ALA A 57 -12.99 20.38 -1.13
CA ALA A 57 -13.19 19.04 -0.58
C ALA A 57 -14.36 18.98 0.42
N LYS A 58 -14.46 19.96 1.33
CA LYS A 58 -15.59 20.09 2.28
C LYS A 58 -16.93 20.26 1.57
N LYS A 59 -17.02 21.15 0.57
CA LYS A 59 -18.23 21.35 -0.23
C LYS A 59 -18.66 20.06 -0.96
N GLY A 60 -17.68 19.29 -1.44
CA GLY A 60 -17.92 17.98 -2.05
C GLY A 60 -18.58 16.98 -1.09
N LYS A 61 -18.06 16.88 0.15
CA LYS A 61 -18.66 16.06 1.21
C LYS A 61 -20.08 16.52 1.57
N GLN A 62 -20.27 17.82 1.76
CA GLN A 62 -21.58 18.41 2.06
C GLN A 62 -22.61 18.11 0.95
N SER A 63 -22.22 18.27 -0.30
CA SER A 63 -23.07 17.97 -1.47
C SER A 63 -23.49 16.50 -1.50
N LYS A 64 -22.59 15.57 -1.17
CA LYS A 64 -22.92 14.15 -1.07
C LYS A 64 -23.86 13.85 0.10
N LYS A 65 -23.64 14.47 1.25
CA LYS A 65 -24.53 14.36 2.42
C LYS A 65 -25.95 14.83 2.08
N ILE A 66 -26.08 15.96 1.40
CA ILE A 66 -27.39 16.50 0.97
C ILE A 66 -28.07 15.56 -0.03
N LYS A 67 -27.35 15.07 -1.06
CA LYS A 67 -27.95 14.27 -2.13
C LYS A 67 -28.23 12.82 -1.76
N TYR A 68 -27.41 12.23 -0.89
CA TYR A 68 -27.38 10.79 -0.64
C TYR A 68 -27.40 10.41 0.84
N GLY A 69 -27.56 11.38 1.75
CA GLY A 69 -27.55 11.16 3.20
C GLY A 69 -26.17 10.81 3.79
N ASN A 70 -25.14 10.63 2.96
CA ASN A 70 -23.81 10.19 3.37
C ASN A 70 -22.72 11.05 2.71
N GLU A 71 -21.91 11.73 3.51
CA GLU A 71 -20.81 12.59 3.03
C GLU A 71 -19.72 11.80 2.27
N ASN A 72 -19.57 10.52 2.58
CA ASN A 72 -18.63 9.60 1.97
C ASN A 72 -19.32 8.69 0.93
N TYR A 73 -20.55 9.05 0.50
CA TYR A 73 -21.28 8.30 -0.51
C TYR A 73 -20.41 8.03 -1.75
N ASN A 74 -20.44 6.77 -2.16
CA ASN A 74 -19.97 6.30 -3.44
C ASN A 74 -21.06 5.42 -4.06
N ASN A 75 -21.16 5.42 -5.39
CA ASN A 75 -22.16 4.59 -6.07
C ASN A 75 -21.62 3.16 -6.25
N ALA A 76 -21.65 2.38 -5.17
CA ALA A 76 -21.14 1.00 -5.14
C ALA A 76 -21.79 0.11 -6.21
N ILE A 77 -23.08 0.29 -6.49
CA ILE A 77 -23.81 -0.49 -7.51
C ILE A 77 -23.22 -0.23 -8.90
N GLN A 78 -23.05 1.04 -9.29
CA GLN A 78 -22.46 1.37 -10.58
C GLN A 78 -20.99 0.96 -10.69
N ILE A 79 -20.24 1.05 -9.59
CA ILE A 79 -18.85 0.55 -9.54
C ILE A 79 -18.83 -0.95 -9.82
N LYS A 80 -19.71 -1.74 -9.18
CA LYS A 80 -19.81 -3.19 -9.41
C LYS A 80 -20.19 -3.49 -10.86
N LYS A 81 -21.22 -2.83 -11.41
CA LYS A 81 -21.64 -3.00 -12.82
C LYS A 81 -20.50 -2.68 -13.79
N SER A 82 -19.80 -1.57 -13.58
CA SER A 82 -18.67 -1.17 -14.43
C SER A 82 -17.47 -2.10 -14.32
N LYS A 83 -17.25 -2.76 -13.18
CA LYS A 83 -16.21 -3.78 -13.03
C LYS A 83 -16.62 -5.07 -13.74
N ALA A 84 -17.86 -5.52 -13.53
CA ALA A 84 -18.38 -6.73 -14.15
C ALA A 84 -18.41 -6.65 -15.69
N SER A 85 -18.58 -5.45 -16.25
CA SER A 85 -18.59 -5.25 -17.71
C SER A 85 -17.20 -5.20 -18.36
N ARG A 86 -16.11 -5.37 -17.61
CA ARG A 86 -14.75 -5.27 -18.16
C ARG A 86 -14.29 -6.62 -18.68
N THR A 87 -13.61 -6.59 -19.83
CA THR A 87 -12.90 -7.76 -20.33
C THR A 87 -11.54 -7.91 -19.65
N SER A 88 -10.98 -9.12 -19.66
CA SER A 88 -9.64 -9.39 -19.13
C SER A 88 -8.55 -8.52 -19.77
N LEU A 89 -8.70 -8.16 -21.05
CA LEU A 89 -7.79 -7.25 -21.76
C LEU A 89 -7.86 -5.82 -21.20
N GLN A 90 -9.06 -5.30 -20.96
CA GLN A 90 -9.25 -3.96 -20.38
C GLN A 90 -8.69 -3.85 -18.97
N GLU A 91 -8.75 -4.93 -18.19
CA GLU A 91 -8.14 -4.99 -16.86
C GLU A 91 -6.62 -4.95 -16.93
N LYS A 92 -6.03 -5.74 -17.84
CA LYS A 92 -4.58 -5.74 -18.08
C LYS A 92 -4.09 -4.37 -18.53
N GLU A 93 -4.76 -3.74 -19.49
CA GLU A 93 -4.41 -2.40 -19.99
C GLU A 93 -4.48 -1.35 -18.87
N SER A 94 -5.52 -1.39 -18.04
CA SER A 94 -5.67 -0.49 -16.89
C SER A 94 -4.57 -0.70 -15.85
N SER A 95 -4.14 -1.94 -15.63
CA SER A 95 -3.04 -2.28 -14.72
C SER A 95 -1.71 -1.77 -15.27
N GLU A 96 -1.47 -1.99 -16.56
CA GLU A 96 -0.21 -1.62 -17.23
C GLU A 96 -0.05 -0.10 -17.31
N LYS A 97 -1.13 0.62 -17.63
CA LYS A 97 -1.13 2.08 -17.61
C LYS A 97 -0.74 2.63 -16.24
N ARG A 98 -1.26 2.04 -15.16
CA ARG A 98 -0.92 2.42 -13.78
C ARG A 98 0.56 2.15 -13.48
N ARG A 99 1.07 0.99 -13.89
CA ARG A 99 2.48 0.59 -13.74
C ARG A 99 3.40 1.57 -14.46
N ARG A 100 3.10 1.88 -15.71
CA ARG A 100 3.89 2.82 -16.54
C ARG A 100 3.92 4.22 -15.94
N THR A 101 2.77 4.76 -15.53
CA THR A 101 2.72 6.07 -14.86
C THR A 101 3.52 6.09 -13.56
N CYS A 102 3.51 5.00 -12.77
CA CYS A 102 4.33 4.95 -11.56
C CYS A 102 5.83 4.93 -11.89
N LEU A 103 6.23 4.19 -12.93
CA LEU A 103 7.61 4.16 -13.39
C LEU A 103 8.07 5.53 -13.91
N GLU A 104 7.27 6.17 -14.75
CA GLU A 104 7.56 7.50 -15.33
C GLU A 104 7.70 8.58 -14.24
N LEU A 105 6.82 8.59 -13.23
CA LEU A 105 6.80 9.64 -12.22
C LEU A 105 7.74 9.38 -11.04
N TYR A 106 7.94 8.12 -10.67
CA TYR A 106 8.55 7.75 -9.39
C TYR A 106 9.66 6.70 -9.51
N GLY A 107 9.95 6.20 -10.72
CA GLY A 107 10.97 5.16 -10.95
C GLY A 107 10.61 3.79 -10.34
N ILE A 108 9.36 3.57 -9.95
CA ILE A 108 8.89 2.33 -9.28
C ILE A 108 7.61 1.82 -9.93
N GLU A 109 7.40 0.51 -9.89
CA GLU A 109 6.23 -0.10 -10.56
C GLU A 109 4.90 0.18 -9.88
N ASN A 110 4.93 0.49 -8.58
CA ASN A 110 3.74 0.72 -7.79
C ASN A 110 4.05 1.71 -6.68
N ILE A 111 3.20 2.71 -6.50
CA ILE A 111 3.32 3.71 -5.43
C ILE A 111 3.43 3.11 -4.03
N LEU A 112 2.82 1.93 -3.82
CA LEU A 112 2.89 1.17 -2.57
C LEU A 112 4.28 0.59 -2.27
N MET A 113 5.20 0.63 -3.24
CA MET A 113 6.59 0.26 -3.05
C MET A 113 7.44 1.42 -2.51
N ARG A 114 6.92 2.67 -2.45
CA ARG A 114 7.64 3.74 -1.74
C ARG A 114 7.56 3.49 -0.24
N ASP A 115 8.71 3.64 0.41
CA ASP A 115 8.84 3.45 1.84
C ASP A 115 7.94 4.42 2.61
N ASP A 116 7.84 5.69 2.20
CA ASP A 116 7.02 6.73 2.86
C ASP A 116 5.50 6.46 2.81
N ILE A 117 5.02 5.69 1.83
CA ILE A 117 3.60 5.40 1.63
C ILE A 117 3.20 4.06 2.24
N LYS A 118 4.07 3.04 2.15
CA LYS A 118 3.81 1.69 2.67
C LYS A 118 3.42 1.73 4.15
N HIS A 119 4.07 2.60 4.91
CA HIS A 119 3.88 2.74 6.35
C HIS A 119 2.53 3.37 6.73
N LYS A 120 2.07 4.36 5.96
CA LYS A 120 0.78 5.03 6.19
C LYS A 120 -0.41 4.07 6.07
N ILE A 121 -0.27 3.02 5.26
CA ILE A 121 -1.34 2.04 5.00
C ILE A 121 -1.46 1.01 6.12
N GLY A 122 -0.34 0.59 6.71
CA GLY A 122 -0.35 -0.35 7.84
C GLY A 122 -1.08 0.21 9.05
N GLN A 123 -0.82 1.49 9.38
CA GLN A 123 -1.46 2.20 10.48
C GLN A 123 -2.98 2.37 10.26
N PHE A 124 -3.40 2.67 9.03
CA PHE A 124 -4.81 2.98 8.74
C PHE A 124 -5.74 1.76 8.75
N ASN A 125 -5.21 0.55 8.55
CA ASN A 125 -6.03 -0.66 8.43
C ASN A 125 -6.36 -1.34 9.77
N GLY A 126 -5.95 -0.77 10.92
CA GLY A 126 -6.23 -1.33 12.26
C GLY A 126 -5.61 -2.69 12.51
N LEU A 127 -4.60 -3.07 11.70
CA LEU A 127 -3.89 -4.36 11.82
C LEU A 127 -2.68 -4.26 12.77
N SER A 128 -2.26 -3.04 13.11
CA SER A 128 -1.24 -2.78 14.11
C SER A 128 -1.84 -2.75 15.52
N LYS A 129 -1.08 -3.25 16.48
CA LYS A 129 -1.36 -3.22 17.91
C LYS A 129 -0.32 -2.35 18.59
N LYS A 130 -0.73 -1.62 19.64
CA LYS A 130 0.20 -0.91 20.51
C LYS A 130 0.95 -1.92 21.38
N TYR A 131 2.24 -1.71 21.56
CA TYR A 131 3.10 -2.54 22.40
C TYR A 131 4.04 -1.63 23.18
N MET A 132 4.22 -1.90 24.48
CA MET A 132 5.09 -1.14 25.36
C MET A 132 6.43 -1.87 25.48
N LEU A 133 7.50 -1.18 25.10
CA LEU A 133 8.86 -1.68 25.24
C LEU A 133 9.31 -1.67 26.71
N PRO A 134 10.34 -2.44 27.09
CA PRO A 134 10.93 -2.39 28.44
C PRO A 134 11.33 -0.98 28.89
N SER A 135 11.77 -0.12 27.97
CA SER A 135 12.06 1.30 28.21
C SER A 135 10.85 2.16 28.55
N GLY A 136 9.63 1.63 28.41
CA GLY A 136 8.38 2.36 28.53
C GLY A 136 7.93 3.05 27.24
N ALA A 137 8.72 2.98 26.17
CA ALA A 137 8.33 3.55 24.88
C ALA A 137 7.21 2.73 24.21
N GLU A 138 6.26 3.42 23.57
CA GLU A 138 5.16 2.79 22.82
C GLU A 138 5.53 2.63 21.34
N ILE A 139 5.40 1.40 20.83
CA ILE A 139 5.57 1.07 19.41
C ILE A 139 4.30 0.41 18.84
N GLN A 140 4.22 0.36 17.52
CA GLN A 140 3.17 -0.36 16.80
C GLN A 140 3.70 -1.63 16.14
N VAL A 141 3.21 -2.79 16.58
CA VAL A 141 3.59 -4.14 16.10
C VAL A 141 2.44 -4.77 15.30
N ALA A 142 2.73 -5.72 14.41
CA ALA A 142 1.70 -6.45 13.65
C ALA A 142 1.66 -7.94 14.00
N GLY A 143 0.50 -8.58 13.77
CA GLY A 143 0.35 -10.02 13.93
C GLY A 143 0.69 -10.53 15.34
N TYR A 144 1.69 -11.43 15.42
CA TYR A 144 2.20 -12.02 16.65
C TYR A 144 3.59 -11.46 17.05
N GLU A 145 4.04 -10.36 16.44
CA GLU A 145 5.34 -9.75 16.77
C GLU A 145 5.47 -9.42 18.26
N GLN A 146 4.40 -8.98 18.93
CA GLN A 146 4.40 -8.75 20.38
C GLN A 146 4.88 -9.99 21.18
N LEU A 147 4.42 -11.19 20.79
CA LEU A 147 4.75 -12.43 21.50
C LEU A 147 6.20 -12.85 21.21
N ALA A 148 6.71 -12.53 20.02
CA ALA A 148 8.12 -12.75 19.69
C ALA A 148 9.02 -11.82 20.50
N LEU A 149 8.64 -10.54 20.60
CA LEU A 149 9.36 -9.56 21.41
C LEU A 149 9.35 -9.95 22.90
N ASP A 150 8.22 -10.38 23.45
CA ASP A 150 8.12 -10.86 24.84
C ASP A 150 9.05 -12.05 25.13
N ILE A 151 9.33 -12.88 24.13
CA ILE A 151 10.29 -13.99 24.26
C ILE A 151 11.73 -13.46 24.15
N LEU A 152 12.01 -12.60 23.18
CA LEU A 152 13.35 -12.07 22.94
C LEU A 152 13.86 -11.21 24.10
N PHE A 153 13.01 -10.36 24.67
CA PHE A 153 13.38 -9.49 25.80
C PHE A 153 13.67 -10.23 27.11
N LYS A 154 13.50 -11.56 27.15
CA LYS A 154 14.01 -12.38 28.27
C LYS A 154 15.52 -12.60 28.20
N THR A 155 16.10 -12.44 27.02
CA THR A 155 17.51 -12.76 26.74
C THR A 155 18.29 -11.56 26.21
N TYR A 156 17.65 -10.72 25.41
CA TYR A 156 18.27 -9.57 24.75
C TYR A 156 17.78 -8.26 25.34
N ASN A 157 18.66 -7.25 25.31
CA ASN A 157 18.26 -5.88 25.60
C ASN A 157 17.45 -5.29 24.44
N GLU A 158 16.75 -4.19 24.73
CA GLU A 158 15.86 -3.53 23.77
C GLU A 158 16.58 -3.04 22.51
N ASP A 159 17.81 -2.52 22.68
CA ASP A 159 18.66 -2.01 21.60
C ASP A 159 19.28 -3.12 20.73
N GLU A 160 19.30 -4.36 21.23
CA GLU A 160 19.76 -5.55 20.50
C GLU A 160 18.64 -6.18 19.65
N CYS A 161 17.38 -5.78 19.86
CA CYS A 161 16.20 -6.28 19.18
C CYS A 161 15.55 -5.23 18.29
N ILE A 162 16.07 -5.08 17.06
CA ILE A 162 15.54 -4.10 16.12
C ILE A 162 14.29 -4.67 15.45
N SER A 163 13.12 -4.27 15.96
CA SER A 163 11.83 -4.60 15.35
C SER A 163 11.49 -3.64 14.20
N GLY A 164 10.78 -4.14 13.17
CA GLY A 164 10.40 -3.40 11.95
C GLY A 164 9.38 -2.29 12.14
N VAL A 165 9.25 -1.81 13.36
CA VAL A 165 8.16 -1.00 13.92
C VAL A 165 8.52 0.47 14.07
N PHE A 166 7.49 1.27 14.35
CA PHE A 166 7.53 2.73 14.40
C PHE A 166 7.60 3.23 15.84
N PHE A 167 8.36 4.30 16.05
CA PHE A 167 8.27 5.15 17.24
C PHE A 167 7.53 6.44 16.87
N GLY A 168 6.47 6.77 17.62
CA GLY A 168 5.72 8.01 17.46
C GLY A 168 5.02 8.19 16.11
N GLU A 169 4.67 9.45 15.78
CA GLU A 169 3.78 9.75 14.64
C GLU A 169 4.41 9.53 13.25
N ASN A 170 5.74 9.50 13.10
CA ASN A 170 6.35 9.44 11.75
C ASN A 170 7.81 8.93 11.68
N LYS A 171 8.40 8.32 12.72
CA LYS A 171 9.78 7.81 12.64
C LYS A 171 9.84 6.30 12.84
N ARG A 172 10.14 5.59 11.75
CA ARG A 172 10.65 4.23 11.82
C ARG A 172 12.08 4.34 12.36
N ILE A 173 12.33 3.83 13.57
CA ILE A 173 13.73 3.58 14.02
C ILE A 173 14.33 2.42 13.18
N GLY A 174 13.49 1.69 12.43
CA GLY A 174 13.89 0.62 11.50
C GLY A 174 14.63 1.03 10.21
N TYR A 175 15.45 2.07 10.22
CA TYR A 175 16.47 2.26 9.16
C TYR A 175 17.65 1.28 9.29
N ASN A 176 17.78 0.61 10.44
CA ASN A 176 18.84 -0.38 10.69
C ASN A 176 18.43 -1.83 10.39
N ILE A 177 17.18 -2.10 9.98
CA ILE A 177 16.82 -3.45 9.51
C ILE A 177 17.18 -3.56 8.02
N PRO A 178 17.96 -4.57 7.62
CA PRO A 178 18.31 -4.76 6.23
C PRO A 178 17.07 -5.02 5.36
N VAL A 179 17.02 -4.34 4.21
CA VAL A 179 16.00 -4.57 3.18
C VAL A 179 16.56 -5.52 2.13
N ILE A 180 16.02 -6.74 2.08
CA ILE A 180 16.55 -7.81 1.24
C ILE A 180 15.83 -7.82 -0.11
N LYS A 181 16.58 -7.81 -1.20
CA LYS A 181 16.01 -7.91 -2.56
C LYS A 181 15.83 -9.38 -2.93
N TYR A 182 14.68 -9.73 -3.49
CA TYR A 182 14.42 -11.09 -3.96
C TYR A 182 13.55 -11.09 -5.21
N LYS A 183 13.48 -12.22 -5.92
CA LYS A 183 12.55 -12.41 -7.04
C LYS A 183 11.37 -13.27 -6.62
N ASP A 184 10.14 -12.84 -6.88
CA ASP A 184 8.95 -13.62 -6.53
C ASP A 184 8.74 -14.86 -7.42
N THR A 185 7.67 -15.62 -7.19
CA THR A 185 7.31 -16.80 -8.01
C THR A 185 7.10 -16.50 -9.48
N LYS A 186 6.90 -15.21 -9.85
CA LYS A 186 6.73 -14.74 -11.22
C LYS A 186 7.96 -13.99 -11.74
N ASN A 187 9.13 -14.20 -11.12
CA ASN A 187 10.41 -13.57 -11.47
C ASN A 187 10.42 -12.03 -11.38
N ARG A 188 9.48 -11.44 -10.64
CA ARG A 188 9.42 -9.97 -10.45
C ARG A 188 10.30 -9.58 -9.28
N SER A 189 11.02 -8.47 -9.42
CA SER A 189 11.84 -7.90 -8.36
C SER A 189 10.98 -7.42 -7.19
N ARG A 190 11.33 -7.85 -5.98
CA ARG A 190 10.65 -7.54 -4.72
C ARG A 190 11.65 -7.10 -3.67
N ARG A 191 11.12 -6.41 -2.67
CA ARG A 191 11.82 -6.06 -1.44
C ARG A 191 11.15 -6.77 -0.27
N TYR A 192 11.95 -7.51 0.48
CA TYR A 192 11.58 -8.13 1.73
C TYR A 192 12.02 -7.22 2.88
N TYR A 193 11.10 -6.96 3.79
CA TYR A 193 11.30 -6.14 4.98
C TYR A 193 11.06 -7.08 6.14
N PRO A 194 12.12 -7.53 6.84
CA PRO A 194 11.98 -8.44 7.96
C PRO A 194 11.19 -7.87 9.13
N ASP A 195 10.67 -8.78 9.96
CA ASP A 195 9.89 -8.43 11.14
C ASP A 195 10.82 -8.01 12.30
N ILE A 196 11.89 -8.77 12.58
CA ILE A 196 12.88 -8.50 13.64
C ILE A 196 14.30 -8.78 13.13
N TYR A 197 15.27 -7.93 13.52
CA TYR A 197 16.69 -8.11 13.28
C TYR A 197 17.47 -8.04 14.59
N LEU A 198 18.35 -9.02 14.81
CA LEU A 198 19.31 -9.10 15.91
C LEU A 198 20.71 -8.80 15.36
N PRO A 199 21.22 -7.56 15.45
CA PRO A 199 22.48 -7.17 14.83
C PRO A 199 23.68 -7.96 15.36
N ASN A 200 23.70 -8.22 16.67
CA ASN A 200 24.81 -8.91 17.34
C ASN A 200 24.98 -10.36 16.87
N GLU A 201 23.90 -11.00 16.42
CA GLU A 201 23.93 -12.36 15.88
C GLU A 201 23.90 -12.38 14.35
N ASN A 202 23.85 -11.21 13.70
CA ASN A 202 23.56 -11.06 12.28
C ASN A 202 22.33 -11.90 11.82
N LYS A 203 21.30 -11.94 12.67
CA LYS A 203 20.16 -12.85 12.54
C LYS A 203 18.86 -12.12 12.30
N ILE A 204 18.08 -12.62 11.35
CA ILE A 204 16.75 -12.13 11.03
C ILE A 204 15.69 -13.13 11.48
N ILE A 205 14.65 -12.62 12.12
CA ILE A 205 13.50 -13.40 12.58
C ILE A 205 12.24 -12.91 11.85
N GLU A 206 11.58 -13.80 11.12
CA GLU A 206 10.27 -13.58 10.51
C GLU A 206 9.18 -14.23 11.38
N VAL A 207 8.21 -13.45 11.83
CA VAL A 207 7.11 -13.93 12.67
C VAL A 207 5.90 -14.26 11.80
N LYS A 208 5.39 -15.50 11.87
CA LYS A 208 4.24 -15.92 11.05
C LYS A 208 3.27 -16.81 11.83
N SER A 209 2.01 -16.75 11.47
CA SER A 209 1.08 -17.83 11.78
C SER A 209 1.22 -18.96 10.75
N ARG A 210 0.83 -20.18 11.12
CA ARG A 210 0.80 -21.31 10.17
C ARG A 210 0.01 -20.96 8.90
N TRP A 211 -1.13 -20.29 9.07
CA TRP A 211 -1.94 -19.82 7.94
C TRP A 211 -1.15 -18.93 6.98
N TRP A 212 -0.39 -17.94 7.46
CA TRP A 212 0.39 -17.05 6.58
C TRP A 212 1.69 -17.68 6.07
N TYR A 213 2.23 -18.66 6.79
CA TYR A 213 3.42 -19.40 6.39
C TYR A 213 3.16 -20.33 5.20
N ASP A 214 2.23 -21.27 5.33
CA ASP A 214 1.97 -22.33 4.34
C ASP A 214 0.47 -22.57 4.06
N GLY A 215 -0.41 -21.79 4.66
CA GLY A 215 -1.86 -21.99 4.54
C GLY A 215 -2.37 -23.21 5.29
N CYS A 216 -1.69 -23.58 6.38
CA CYS A 216 -1.94 -24.81 7.14
C CYS A 216 -1.74 -26.06 6.28
N GLY A 217 -0.69 -26.07 5.46
CA GLY A 217 -0.32 -27.20 4.59
C GLY A 217 -1.29 -27.49 3.44
N LYS A 218 -2.27 -26.62 3.18
CA LYS A 218 -3.26 -26.83 2.11
C LYS A 218 -2.65 -26.51 0.75
N GLU A 219 -2.73 -27.44 -0.20
CA GLU A 219 -2.12 -27.34 -1.54
C GLU A 219 -2.46 -26.03 -2.27
N LYS A 220 -3.71 -25.56 -2.18
CA LYS A 220 -4.15 -24.28 -2.77
C LYS A 220 -3.35 -23.05 -2.28
N TYR A 221 -2.62 -23.17 -1.18
CA TYR A 221 -1.80 -22.11 -0.59
C TYR A 221 -0.30 -22.41 -0.62
N LYS A 222 0.15 -23.44 -1.34
CA LYS A 222 1.57 -23.80 -1.51
C LYS A 222 2.45 -22.63 -1.96
N SER A 223 1.90 -21.73 -2.77
CA SER A 223 2.58 -20.49 -3.18
C SER A 223 3.02 -19.57 -2.02
N ARG A 224 2.38 -19.66 -0.84
CA ARG A 224 2.81 -18.93 0.36
C ARG A 224 4.13 -19.48 0.89
N LEU A 225 4.21 -20.80 1.05
CA LEU A 225 5.42 -21.49 1.47
C LEU A 225 6.56 -21.20 0.49
N GLU A 226 6.31 -21.34 -0.81
CA GLU A 226 7.30 -21.02 -1.85
C GLU A 226 7.80 -19.57 -1.73
N ASN A 227 6.91 -18.60 -1.56
CA ASN A 227 7.31 -17.20 -1.44
C ASN A 227 8.09 -16.92 -0.15
N ASN A 228 7.74 -17.57 0.98
CA ASN A 228 8.52 -17.45 2.22
C ASN A 228 9.91 -18.09 2.08
N ASN A 229 10.02 -19.23 1.39
CA ASN A 229 11.30 -19.84 1.07
C ASN A 229 12.17 -18.95 0.16
N LYS A 230 11.57 -18.22 -0.79
CA LYS A 230 12.33 -17.25 -1.61
C LYS A 230 12.88 -16.08 -0.79
N LYS A 231 12.14 -15.59 0.21
CA LYS A 231 12.64 -14.60 1.16
C LYS A 231 13.82 -15.19 1.95
N ARG A 232 13.61 -16.35 2.60
CA ARG A 232 14.64 -17.07 3.35
C ARG A 232 15.93 -17.24 2.56
N ASN A 233 15.84 -17.80 1.35
CA ASN A 233 17.01 -18.05 0.51
C ASN A 233 17.73 -16.76 0.11
N ALA A 234 16.99 -15.67 -0.14
CA ALA A 234 17.60 -14.38 -0.40
C ALA A 234 18.29 -13.83 0.85
N THR A 235 17.68 -13.96 2.04
CA THR A 235 18.26 -13.54 3.31
C THR A 235 19.57 -14.25 3.60
N LEU A 236 19.58 -15.59 3.49
CA LEU A 236 20.77 -16.42 3.67
C LEU A 236 21.86 -16.07 2.67
N LYS A 237 21.48 -15.78 1.41
CA LYS A 237 22.43 -15.38 0.36
C LYS A 237 23.10 -14.03 0.64
N GLU A 238 22.40 -13.11 1.29
CA GLU A 238 22.97 -11.82 1.73
C GLU A 238 23.82 -11.97 3.01
N GLY A 239 23.95 -13.19 3.56
CA GLY A 239 24.86 -13.51 4.65
C GLY A 239 24.25 -13.44 6.06
N TYR A 240 22.93 -13.29 6.17
CA TYR A 240 22.23 -13.26 7.46
C TYR A 240 21.77 -14.66 7.85
N ASP A 241 21.85 -14.97 9.14
CA ASP A 241 21.09 -16.08 9.72
C ASP A 241 19.59 -15.77 9.63
N PHE A 242 18.78 -16.80 9.44
CA PHE A 242 17.34 -16.62 9.22
C PHE A 242 16.51 -17.65 9.97
N GLU A 243 15.53 -17.18 10.73
CA GLU A 243 14.56 -18.03 11.40
C GLU A 243 13.13 -17.56 11.08
N ILE A 244 12.22 -18.51 10.92
CA ILE A 244 10.78 -18.27 10.88
C ILE A 244 10.19 -18.78 12.18
N TRP A 245 9.66 -17.87 12.99
CA TRP A 245 8.97 -18.20 14.23
C TRP A 245 7.48 -18.37 13.95
N ILE A 246 7.01 -19.62 14.03
CA ILE A 246 5.60 -19.94 13.87
C ILE A 246 4.88 -19.74 15.21
N MET A 247 3.88 -18.86 15.21
CA MET A 247 3.13 -18.47 16.40
C MET A 247 1.62 -18.61 16.24
N ASP A 248 0.94 -18.78 17.36
CA ASP A 248 -0.49 -18.60 17.52
C ASP A 248 -0.83 -17.83 18.81
N ASN A 249 -2.12 -17.76 19.18
CA ASN A 249 -2.57 -17.08 20.39
C ASN A 249 -1.99 -17.66 21.69
N ASN A 250 -1.49 -18.89 21.67
CA ASN A 250 -0.86 -19.58 22.79
C ASN A 250 0.68 -19.45 22.77
N GLY A 251 1.26 -18.60 21.91
CA GLY A 251 2.69 -18.34 21.83
C GLY A 251 3.43 -19.08 20.70
N LEU A 252 4.73 -19.28 20.90
CA LEU A 252 5.62 -19.94 19.95
C LEU A 252 5.27 -21.43 19.79
N LYS A 253 5.24 -21.92 18.55
CA LYS A 253 4.94 -23.31 18.20
C LYS A 253 6.08 -24.02 17.52
N GLU A 254 6.80 -23.34 16.66
CA GLU A 254 7.91 -23.93 15.90
C GLU A 254 8.90 -22.82 15.50
N ILE A 255 10.18 -23.14 15.49
CA ILE A 255 11.22 -22.33 14.85
C ILE A 255 11.73 -23.10 13.64
N ILE A 256 11.57 -22.52 12.45
CA ILE A 256 12.05 -23.09 11.19
C ILE A 256 13.32 -22.34 10.80
N LYS A 257 14.43 -23.07 10.69
CA LYS A 257 15.76 -22.53 10.36
C LYS A 257 16.05 -22.61 8.87
#